data_AF-A0AAF0TVA5-F1
#
_entry.id   AF-A0AAF0TVA5-F1
#
_cell.length_a   1.000
_cell.length_b   1.000
_cell.length_c   1.000
_cell.angle_alpha   90.00
_cell.angle_beta   90.00
_cell.angle_gamma   90.00
#
_symmetry.space_group_name_H-M   'P 1'
#
loop_
_entity.id
_entity.type
_entity.pdbx_description
1 polymer ?
#
loop_
_entity_poly.entity_id
_entity_poly.type
_entity_poly.pdbx_seq_one_letter_code
_entity_poly.pdbx_strand_id
1 'polypeptide(L)'
;MGEEEAKKVETAEHVAEEKAIILSTVPPSKELEDKPDDSKALVIVEPETKALVPVEKKGSIDRDATLARLTTEKRLSLIKAWEESEKSKAENKAQKKRSEILAWENSKKASLEAELKRTEEQLLKKKAEYIEKLKNKIALVHKSAEEKRAITEAKRGEDLLTAEEMAAKCRATGSSPKKPLLGCF
;
A
#
# COMPACT_ATOMS: atom_id res chain seq x y z
N MET A 1 35.55 46.84 -19.84
CA MET A 1 34.25 47.51 -20.06
C MET A 1 33.18 46.44 -19.89
N GLY A 2 32.51 46.24 -18.76
CA GLY A 2 32.64 46.61 -17.33
C GLY A 2 32.19 45.34 -16.56
N GLU A 3 32.75 45.02 -15.39
CA GLU A 3 32.22 45.41 -14.05
C GLU A 3 30.77 44.92 -13.83
N GLU A 4 30.31 44.36 -12.72
CA GLU A 4 30.79 43.90 -11.40
C GLU A 4 29.47 43.40 -10.72
N GLU A 5 29.36 42.17 -10.19
CA GLU A 5 29.28 41.85 -8.73
C GLU A 5 28.20 42.65 -7.93
N ALA A 6 27.50 42.21 -6.86
CA ALA A 6 27.45 41.02 -6.02
C ALA A 6 26.31 41.17 -4.97
N LYS A 7 26.00 40.06 -4.26
CA LYS A 7 25.68 39.97 -2.81
C LYS A 7 24.25 40.39 -2.34
N LYS A 8 23.62 39.80 -1.32
CA LYS A 8 24.06 39.12 -0.07
C LYS A 8 22.84 38.36 0.54
N VAL A 9 22.90 37.06 0.82
CA VAL A 9 23.09 36.35 2.13
C VAL A 9 22.18 36.79 3.28
N GLU A 10 21.34 35.88 3.81
CA GLU A 10 21.39 35.47 5.22
C GLU A 10 20.66 34.14 5.52
N THR A 11 21.31 33.34 6.37
CA THR A 11 20.95 32.05 6.95
C THR A 11 20.57 32.23 8.42
N ALA A 12 19.59 31.48 8.93
CA ALA A 12 19.61 30.92 10.30
C ALA A 12 18.54 29.83 10.48
N GLU A 13 18.96 28.72 11.10
CA GLU A 13 18.21 27.55 11.62
C GLU A 13 17.08 27.94 12.60
N HIS A 14 16.11 27.11 12.97
CA HIS A 14 16.17 25.83 13.72
C HIS A 14 14.67 25.43 13.93
N VAL A 15 14.18 24.19 13.95
CA VAL A 15 14.27 23.12 14.97
C VAL A 15 13.39 21.97 14.43
N ALA A 16 13.81 20.74 14.71
CA ALA A 16 13.08 19.47 14.68
C ALA A 16 11.56 19.52 14.96
N GLU A 17 10.79 18.66 14.28
CA GLU A 17 10.13 17.55 14.99
C GLU A 17 9.62 16.47 14.04
N GLU A 18 10.10 15.27 14.34
CA GLU A 18 9.72 13.98 13.78
C GLU A 18 8.34 13.62 14.35
N LYS A 19 7.30 13.53 13.51
CA LYS A 19 6.05 12.84 13.88
C LYS A 19 5.64 11.85 12.81
N ALA A 20 6.03 10.61 13.08
CA ALA A 20 5.40 9.35 12.72
C ALA A 20 4.13 9.46 11.85
N ILE A 21 4.26 9.04 10.60
CA ILE A 21 3.11 8.60 9.80
C ILE A 21 2.70 7.25 10.38
N ILE A 22 1.78 7.30 11.33
CA ILE A 22 1.14 6.14 11.93
C ILE A 22 0.33 5.44 10.84
N LEU A 23 0.75 4.22 10.54
CA LEU A 23 -0.03 3.20 9.86
C LEU A 23 -1.37 3.06 10.60
N SER A 24 -2.44 3.67 10.05
CA SER A 24 -3.78 3.59 10.61
C SER A 24 -4.36 2.20 10.34
N THR A 25 -4.07 1.27 11.25
CA THR A 25 -4.82 0.03 11.44
C THR A 25 -6.28 0.36 11.69
N VAL A 26 -7.14 0.06 10.72
CA VAL A 26 -8.60 0.09 10.88
C VAL A 26 -9.00 -1.03 11.86
N PRO A 27 -9.75 -0.74 12.94
CA PRO A 27 -10.22 -1.78 13.86
C PRO A 27 -11.41 -2.56 13.27
N PRO A 28 -11.57 -3.85 13.62
CA PRO A 28 -12.65 -4.68 13.10
C PRO A 28 -13.95 -4.29 13.80
N SER A 29 -14.89 -3.72 13.06
CA SER A 29 -16.28 -3.60 13.52
C SER A 29 -16.92 -4.98 13.50
N LYS A 30 -17.28 -5.45 14.69
CA LYS A 30 -18.07 -6.65 14.92
C LYS A 30 -19.55 -6.39 14.68
N GLU A 31 -20.18 -7.41 14.10
CA GLU A 31 -21.55 -7.86 14.32
C GLU A 31 -22.68 -7.01 13.72
N LEU A 32 -23.36 -7.60 12.73
CA LEU A 32 -24.81 -7.82 12.75
C LEU A 32 -25.11 -8.96 11.77
N GLU A 33 -25.26 -10.17 12.32
CA GLU A 33 -25.81 -11.31 11.59
C GLU A 33 -27.33 -11.20 11.55
N ASP A 34 -27.90 -11.14 10.35
CA ASP A 34 -29.33 -11.30 10.12
C ASP A 34 -29.71 -12.78 10.27
N LYS A 35 -30.34 -13.11 11.41
CA LYS A 35 -31.12 -14.34 11.55
C LYS A 35 -32.53 -14.07 11.03
N PRO A 36 -33.10 -14.94 10.18
CA PRO A 36 -34.51 -14.82 9.82
C PRO A 36 -35.39 -15.22 11.01
N ASP A 37 -36.24 -14.27 11.38
CA ASP A 37 -37.29 -14.30 12.39
C ASP A 37 -38.37 -15.34 12.04
N ASP A 38 -38.28 -16.51 12.69
CA ASP A 38 -39.34 -17.51 12.69
C ASP A 38 -40.40 -17.11 13.74
N SER A 39 -41.29 -16.21 13.35
CA SER A 39 -42.50 -15.89 14.12
C SER A 39 -43.67 -15.66 13.19
N LYS A 40 -44.27 -16.76 12.74
CA LYS A 40 -45.65 -16.73 12.24
C LYS A 40 -46.41 -17.99 12.61
N ALA A 41 -47.52 -17.72 13.32
CA ALA A 41 -48.69 -18.56 13.56
C ALA A 41 -48.60 -19.57 14.72
N LEU A 42 -48.95 -19.06 15.90
CA LEU A 42 -49.72 -19.77 16.93
C LEU A 42 -50.95 -20.41 16.28
N VAL A 43 -50.95 -21.73 16.14
CA VAL A 43 -52.16 -22.51 15.84
C VAL A 43 -52.91 -22.69 17.15
N ILE A 44 -53.98 -21.93 17.30
CA ILE A 44 -55.00 -22.10 18.34
C ILE A 44 -55.63 -23.48 18.12
N VAL A 45 -55.41 -24.38 19.08
CA VAL A 45 -56.21 -25.58 19.27
C VAL A 45 -57.33 -25.19 20.24
N GLU A 46 -58.57 -25.18 19.75
CA GLU A 46 -59.74 -25.40 20.60
C GLU A 46 -60.68 -26.41 19.91
N PRO A 47 -61.22 -27.39 20.66
CA PRO A 47 -61.93 -28.53 20.13
C PRO A 47 -63.45 -28.30 20.07
N GLU A 48 -64.15 -29.31 19.56
CA GLU A 48 -65.61 -29.43 19.45
C GLU A 48 -66.20 -28.75 18.20
N THR A 49 -66.99 -29.42 17.37
CA THR A 49 -68.09 -30.32 17.70
C THR A 49 -68.26 -31.37 16.60
N LYS A 50 -68.48 -32.62 17.01
CA LYS A 50 -69.04 -33.67 16.14
C LYS A 50 -70.45 -33.25 15.72
N ALA A 51 -70.57 -32.54 14.61
CA ALA A 51 -71.82 -32.44 13.88
C ALA A 51 -71.90 -33.63 12.92
N LEU A 52 -72.68 -34.63 13.32
CA LEU A 52 -73.17 -35.69 12.44
C LEU A 52 -73.97 -35.03 11.31
N VAL A 53 -73.35 -34.85 10.14
CA VAL A 53 -74.07 -34.41 8.94
C VAL A 53 -74.76 -35.65 8.34
N PRO A 54 -76.09 -35.60 8.11
CA PRO A 54 -76.80 -36.66 7.43
C PRO A 54 -76.16 -36.95 6.07
N VAL A 55 -76.03 -38.23 5.72
CA VAL A 55 -75.65 -38.68 4.38
C VAL A 55 -76.73 -38.23 3.40
N GLU A 56 -76.62 -37.00 2.90
CA GLU A 56 -77.32 -36.57 1.72
C GLU A 56 -76.53 -37.04 0.51
N LYS A 57 -77.16 -37.86 -0.32
CA LYS A 57 -76.63 -38.33 -1.60
C LYS A 57 -76.60 -37.16 -2.59
N LYS A 58 -75.66 -36.21 -2.41
CA LYS A 58 -75.37 -35.17 -3.40
C LYS A 58 -74.33 -35.71 -4.38
N GLY A 59 -74.84 -36.09 -5.54
CA GLY A 59 -74.20 -36.95 -6.52
C GLY A 59 -72.99 -36.35 -7.25
N SER A 60 -72.47 -37.18 -8.17
CA SER A 60 -71.30 -37.03 -9.05
C SER A 60 -70.79 -35.61 -9.37
N ILE A 61 -71.68 -34.64 -9.56
CA ILE A 61 -71.41 -33.30 -10.07
C ILE A 61 -70.40 -32.50 -9.22
N ASP A 62 -70.41 -32.63 -7.89
CA ASP A 62 -69.45 -31.94 -7.01
C ASP A 62 -68.04 -32.57 -7.05
N ARG A 63 -67.98 -33.91 -7.21
CA ARG A 63 -66.72 -34.63 -7.42
C ARG A 63 -66.11 -34.29 -8.78
N ASP A 64 -66.93 -34.18 -9.81
CA ASP A 64 -66.47 -33.82 -11.15
C ASP A 64 -65.95 -32.38 -11.20
N ALA A 65 -66.60 -31.44 -10.48
CA ALA A 65 -66.14 -30.06 -10.33
C ALA A 65 -64.83 -29.95 -9.52
N THR A 66 -64.67 -30.71 -8.44
CA THR A 66 -63.43 -30.72 -7.65
C THR A 66 -62.26 -31.36 -8.42
N LEU A 67 -62.52 -32.43 -9.19
CA LEU A 67 -61.52 -33.02 -10.10
C LEU A 67 -61.11 -32.04 -11.20
N ALA A 68 -62.05 -31.27 -11.78
CA ALA A 68 -61.74 -30.24 -12.77
C ALA A 68 -60.84 -29.11 -12.20
N ARG A 69 -61.07 -28.71 -10.95
CA ARG A 69 -60.21 -27.74 -10.25
C ARG A 69 -58.82 -28.32 -9.99
N LEU A 70 -58.73 -29.52 -9.42
CA LEU A 70 -57.45 -30.17 -9.14
C LEU A 70 -56.62 -30.41 -10.41
N THR A 71 -57.26 -30.81 -11.51
CA THR A 71 -56.57 -30.97 -12.81
C THR A 71 -56.07 -29.65 -13.36
N THR A 72 -56.84 -28.57 -13.20
CA THR A 72 -56.43 -27.22 -13.58
C THR A 72 -55.26 -26.73 -12.73
N GLU A 73 -55.33 -26.91 -11.41
CA GLU A 73 -54.26 -26.58 -10.46
C GLU A 73 -52.97 -27.36 -10.75
N LYS A 74 -53.09 -28.66 -11.05
CA LYS A 74 -51.96 -29.50 -11.47
C LYS A 74 -51.32 -28.96 -12.76
N ARG A 75 -52.13 -28.59 -13.74
CA ARG A 75 -51.65 -28.01 -15.01
C ARG A 75 -50.93 -26.68 -14.78
N LEU A 76 -51.52 -25.77 -14.00
CA LEU A 76 -50.94 -24.47 -13.67
C LEU A 76 -49.62 -24.62 -12.91
N SER A 77 -49.57 -25.56 -11.96
CA SER A 77 -48.34 -25.86 -11.20
C SER A 77 -47.22 -26.36 -12.11
N LEU A 78 -47.53 -27.23 -13.09
CA LEU A 78 -46.55 -27.70 -14.07
C LEU A 78 -46.05 -26.56 -14.97
N ILE A 79 -46.94 -25.69 -15.45
CA ILE A 79 -46.58 -24.52 -16.27
C ILE A 79 -45.66 -23.60 -15.47
N LYS A 80 -46.01 -23.30 -14.21
CA LYS A 80 -45.20 -22.45 -13.33
C LYS A 80 -43.82 -23.05 -13.07
N ALA A 81 -43.73 -24.36 -12.80
CA ALA A 81 -42.46 -25.04 -12.60
C ALA A 81 -41.59 -25.02 -13.86
N TRP A 82 -42.20 -25.18 -15.03
CA TRP A 82 -41.49 -25.08 -16.31
C TRP A 82 -41.00 -23.65 -16.58
N GLU A 83 -41.85 -22.64 -16.37
CA GLU A 83 -41.49 -21.23 -16.50
C GLU A 83 -40.32 -20.85 -15.59
N GLU A 84 -40.37 -21.29 -14.32
CA GLU A 84 -39.29 -21.05 -13.36
C GLU A 84 -37.99 -21.76 -13.77
N SER A 85 -38.08 -22.97 -14.33
CA SER A 85 -36.91 -23.67 -14.88
C SER A 85 -36.28 -22.90 -16.04
N GLU A 86 -37.08 -22.35 -16.95
CA GLU A 86 -36.58 -21.55 -18.07
C GLU A 86 -35.97 -20.22 -17.60
N LYS A 87 -36.59 -19.54 -16.63
CA LYS A 87 -36.02 -18.35 -15.99
C LYS A 87 -34.68 -18.66 -15.32
N SER A 88 -34.60 -19.75 -14.55
CA SER A 88 -33.37 -20.17 -13.88
C SER A 88 -32.26 -20.48 -14.90
N LYS A 89 -32.57 -21.12 -16.03
CA LYS A 89 -31.58 -21.34 -17.12
C LYS A 89 -31.06 -20.02 -17.70
N ALA A 90 -31.94 -19.05 -17.95
CA ALA A 90 -31.56 -17.74 -18.46
C ALA A 90 -30.66 -17.00 -17.44
N GLU A 91 -31.05 -17.01 -16.17
CA GLU A 91 -30.29 -16.38 -15.09
C GLU A 91 -28.92 -17.02 -14.90
N ASN A 92 -28.83 -18.35 -14.86
CA ASN A 92 -27.55 -19.06 -14.76
C ASN A 92 -26.61 -18.73 -15.93
N LYS A 93 -27.15 -18.59 -17.14
CA LYS A 93 -26.37 -18.17 -18.31
C LYS A 93 -25.85 -16.74 -18.14
N ALA A 94 -26.70 -15.82 -17.67
CA ALA A 94 -26.31 -14.44 -17.41
C ALA A 94 -25.26 -14.34 -16.30
N GLN A 95 -25.43 -15.07 -15.19
CA GLN A 95 -24.47 -15.13 -14.09
C GLN A 95 -23.11 -15.65 -14.55
N LYS A 96 -23.08 -16.72 -15.36
CA LYS A 96 -21.83 -17.22 -15.94
C LYS A 96 -21.13 -16.14 -16.77
N LYS A 97 -21.87 -15.41 -17.60
CA LYS A 97 -21.30 -14.30 -18.40
C LYS A 97 -20.80 -13.15 -17.54
N ARG A 98 -21.52 -12.77 -16.50
CA ARG A 98 -21.06 -11.76 -15.53
C ARG A 98 -19.76 -12.19 -14.86
N SER A 99 -19.67 -13.42 -14.39
CA SER A 99 -18.45 -13.96 -13.77
C SER A 99 -17.28 -14.04 -14.75
N GLU A 100 -17.52 -14.42 -16.02
CA GLU A 100 -16.49 -14.40 -17.07
C GLU A 100 -15.94 -12.98 -17.30
N ILE A 101 -16.83 -11.97 -17.36
CA ILE A 101 -16.44 -10.57 -17.51
C ILE A 101 -15.64 -10.08 -16.30
N LEU A 102 -16.13 -10.32 -15.08
CA LEU A 102 -15.45 -9.91 -13.85
C LEU A 102 -14.06 -10.55 -13.72
N ALA A 103 -13.92 -11.82 -14.08
CA ALA A 103 -12.63 -12.51 -14.07
C ALA A 103 -11.65 -11.88 -15.09
N TRP A 104 -12.14 -11.54 -16.28
CA TRP A 104 -11.34 -10.88 -17.30
C TRP A 104 -10.92 -9.47 -16.87
N GLU A 105 -11.83 -8.68 -16.32
CA GLU A 105 -11.54 -7.34 -15.77
C GLU A 105 -10.50 -7.41 -14.66
N ASN A 106 -10.66 -8.34 -13.72
CA ASN A 106 -9.70 -8.54 -12.64
C ASN A 106 -8.32 -8.95 -13.16
N SER A 107 -8.27 -9.81 -14.19
CA SER A 107 -7.00 -10.18 -14.83
C SER A 107 -6.30 -8.98 -15.48
N LYS A 108 -7.06 -8.12 -16.18
CA LYS A 108 -6.51 -6.89 -16.78
C LYS A 108 -6.04 -5.90 -15.74
N LYS A 109 -6.82 -5.70 -14.68
CA LYS A 109 -6.45 -4.86 -13.54
C LYS A 109 -5.16 -5.34 -12.88
N ALA A 110 -5.06 -6.63 -12.57
CA ALA A 110 -3.86 -7.21 -11.96
C ALA A 110 -2.62 -7.05 -12.85
N SER A 111 -2.76 -7.17 -14.17
CA SER A 111 -1.65 -6.92 -15.12
C SER A 111 -1.15 -5.48 -15.03
N LEU A 112 -2.05 -4.49 -15.02
CA LEU A 112 -1.69 -3.08 -14.92
C LEU A 112 -1.08 -2.72 -13.55
N GLU A 113 -1.61 -3.28 -12.47
CA GLU A 113 -1.06 -3.11 -11.13
C GLU A 113 0.36 -3.69 -11.01
N ALA A 114 0.63 -4.82 -11.67
CA ALA A 114 1.98 -5.39 -11.72
C ALA A 114 2.96 -4.51 -12.50
N GLU A 115 2.54 -3.90 -13.61
CA GLU A 115 3.34 -2.93 -14.37
C GLU A 115 3.65 -1.67 -13.58
N LEU A 116 2.64 -1.15 -12.86
CA LEU A 116 2.81 -0.02 -11.95
C LEU A 116 3.86 -0.32 -10.89
N LYS A 117 3.70 -1.45 -10.18
CA LYS A 117 4.63 -1.86 -9.12
C LYS A 117 6.05 -2.05 -9.65
N ARG A 118 6.21 -2.66 -10.83
CA ARG A 118 7.53 -2.81 -11.48
C ARG A 118 8.18 -1.45 -11.73
N THR A 119 7.40 -0.46 -12.17
CA THR A 119 7.90 0.89 -12.45
C THR A 119 8.29 1.61 -11.17
N GLU A 120 7.49 1.48 -10.11
CA GLU A 120 7.79 2.02 -8.78
C GLU A 120 9.08 1.43 -8.20
N GLU A 121 9.28 0.12 -8.29
CA GLU A 121 10.51 -0.56 -7.86
C GLU A 121 11.74 -0.05 -8.62
N GLN A 122 11.63 0.16 -9.93
CA GLN A 122 12.71 0.73 -10.75
C GLN A 122 13.03 2.17 -10.34
N LEU A 123 12.02 2.99 -10.02
CA LEU A 123 12.22 4.35 -9.55
C LEU A 123 12.92 4.37 -8.19
N LEU A 124 12.49 3.51 -7.25
CA LEU A 124 13.12 3.38 -5.94
C LEU A 124 14.58 2.93 -6.06
N LYS A 125 14.86 1.96 -6.93
CA LYS A 125 16.24 1.51 -7.20
C LYS A 125 17.11 2.65 -7.74
N LYS A 126 16.64 3.37 -8.76
CA LYS A 126 17.35 4.54 -9.31
C LYS A 126 17.61 5.60 -8.24
N LYS A 127 16.60 5.90 -7.40
CA LYS A 127 16.75 6.86 -6.30
C LYS A 127 17.85 6.42 -5.32
N ALA A 128 17.89 5.15 -4.93
CA ALA A 128 18.93 4.60 -4.07
C ALA A 128 20.33 4.70 -4.70
N GLU A 129 20.48 4.31 -5.97
CA GLU A 129 21.74 4.42 -6.71
C GLU A 129 22.25 5.88 -6.78
N TYR A 130 21.35 6.85 -7.00
CA TYR A 130 21.72 8.26 -7.01
C TYR A 130 22.17 8.76 -5.64
N ILE A 131 21.46 8.38 -4.57
CA ILE A 131 21.84 8.73 -3.20
C ILE A 131 23.24 8.17 -2.88
N GLU A 132 23.51 6.91 -3.24
CA GLU A 132 24.81 6.29 -3.03
C GLU A 132 25.92 7.01 -3.81
N LYS A 133 25.68 7.34 -5.09
CA LYS A 133 26.64 8.12 -5.90
C LYS A 133 26.98 9.47 -5.25
N LEU A 134 25.99 10.16 -4.69
CA LEU A 134 26.23 11.43 -4.00
C LEU A 134 27.03 11.24 -2.71
N LYS A 135 26.70 10.21 -1.91
CA LYS A 135 27.48 9.86 -0.71
C LYS A 135 28.94 9.53 -1.06
N ASN A 136 29.18 8.78 -2.13
CA ASN A 136 30.53 8.47 -2.60
C ASN A 136 31.29 9.72 -3.04
N LYS A 137 30.65 10.65 -3.75
CA LYS A 137 31.27 11.95 -4.09
C LYS A 137 31.64 12.76 -2.85
N ILE A 138 30.75 12.81 -1.86
CA ILE A 138 31.03 13.49 -0.58
C ILE A 138 32.23 12.84 0.11
N ALA A 139 32.29 11.51 0.15
CA ALA A 139 33.41 10.78 0.73
C ALA A 139 34.73 11.06 0.00
N LEU A 140 34.73 11.15 -1.33
CA LEU A 140 35.91 11.52 -2.12
C LEU A 140 36.41 12.94 -1.80
N VAL A 141 35.49 13.90 -1.65
CA VAL A 141 35.85 15.27 -1.24
C VAL A 141 36.47 15.27 0.15
N HIS A 142 35.89 14.52 1.10
CA HIS A 142 36.42 14.41 2.44
C HIS A 142 37.83 13.79 2.45
N LYS A 143 38.01 12.66 1.76
CA LYS A 143 39.30 11.99 1.61
C LYS A 143 40.36 12.92 1.02
N SER A 144 40.03 13.65 -0.06
CA SER A 144 40.96 14.61 -0.66
C SER A 144 41.34 15.75 0.29
N ALA A 145 40.39 16.22 1.12
CA ALA A 145 40.67 17.23 2.13
C ALA A 145 41.59 16.68 3.24
N GLU A 146 41.37 15.45 3.69
CA GLU A 146 42.22 14.77 4.67
C GLU A 146 43.64 14.54 4.12
N GLU A 147 43.78 14.12 2.87
CA GLU A 147 45.08 13.98 2.20
C GLU A 147 45.86 15.31 2.20
N LYS A 148 45.19 16.43 1.89
CA LYS A 148 45.81 17.76 1.95
C LYS A 148 46.22 18.17 3.37
N ARG A 149 45.40 17.86 4.38
CA ARG A 149 45.74 18.08 5.79
C ARG A 149 46.94 17.25 6.22
N ALA A 150 46.99 15.98 5.84
CA ALA A 150 48.11 15.08 6.13
C ALA A 150 49.42 15.58 5.49
N ILE A 151 49.39 16.02 4.23
CA ILE A 151 50.56 16.62 3.55
C ILE A 151 51.02 17.89 4.28
N THR A 152 50.09 18.74 4.71
CA THR A 152 50.42 19.97 5.42
C THR A 152 51.07 19.69 6.77
N GLU A 153 50.53 18.73 7.54
CA GLU A 153 51.11 18.33 8.82
C GLU A 153 52.48 17.65 8.65
N ALA A 154 52.67 16.85 7.60
CA ALA A 154 53.96 16.26 7.28
C ALA A 154 55.03 17.34 7.01
N LYS A 155 54.71 18.35 6.20
CA LYS A 155 55.60 19.50 5.94
C LYS A 155 55.89 20.29 7.21
N ARG A 156 54.88 20.52 8.05
CA ARG A 156 55.05 21.17 9.36
C ARG A 156 56.04 20.40 10.23
N GLY A 157 55.94 19.07 10.26
CA GLY A 157 56.88 18.20 10.96
C GLY A 157 58.31 18.29 10.41
N GLU A 158 58.47 18.28 9.09
CA GLU A 158 59.76 18.43 8.41
C GLU A 158 60.43 19.79 8.72
N ASP A 159 59.67 20.88 8.67
CA ASP A 159 60.16 22.23 8.98
C ASP A 159 60.62 22.33 10.45
N LEU A 160 59.86 21.73 11.38
CA LEU A 160 60.22 21.68 12.79
C LEU A 160 61.50 20.88 13.04
N LEU A 161 61.62 19.69 12.43
CA LEU A 161 62.84 18.88 12.53
C LEU A 161 64.05 19.61 11.94
N THR A 162 63.89 20.25 10.79
CA THR A 162 64.95 21.05 10.16
C THR A 162 65.40 22.20 11.08
N ALA A 163 64.46 22.91 11.70
CA ALA A 163 64.77 23.97 12.65
C ALA A 163 65.49 23.43 13.91
N GLU A 164 65.08 22.27 14.41
CA GLU A 164 65.73 21.61 15.55
C GLU A 164 67.16 21.16 15.22
N GLU A 165 67.36 20.54 14.05
CA GLU A 165 68.68 20.14 13.55
C GLU A 165 69.61 21.36 13.38
N MET A 166 69.11 22.45 12.78
CA MET A 166 69.86 23.70 12.66
C MET A 166 70.22 24.27 14.03
N ALA A 167 69.30 24.28 14.98
CA ALA A 167 69.54 24.76 16.33
C ALA A 167 70.59 23.89 17.06
N ALA A 168 70.49 22.56 16.95
CA ALA A 168 71.46 21.63 17.51
C ALA A 168 72.86 21.84 16.92
N LYS A 169 72.96 22.01 15.59
CA LYS A 169 74.22 22.33 14.89
C LYS A 169 74.84 23.65 15.37
N CYS A 170 74.03 24.69 15.55
CA CYS A 170 74.48 25.98 16.09
C CYS A 170 75.03 25.82 17.51
N ARG A 171 74.30 25.11 18.39
CA ARG A 171 74.75 24.82 19.77
C ARG A 171 76.06 24.04 19.80
N ALA A 172 76.25 23.07 18.90
CA ALA A 172 77.46 22.25 18.85
C ALA A 172 78.69 23.00 18.30
N THR A 173 78.49 23.93 17.36
CA THR A 173 79.59 24.66 16.68
C THR A 173 79.88 26.04 17.27
N GLY A 174 79.04 26.54 18.18
CA GLY A 174 79.12 27.91 18.70
C GLY A 174 78.75 29.00 17.68
N SER A 175 78.18 28.61 16.54
CA SER A 175 77.73 29.55 15.50
C SER A 175 76.32 30.07 15.80
N SER A 176 76.03 31.30 15.36
CA SER A 176 74.69 31.89 15.51
C SER A 176 73.79 31.55 14.31
N PRO A 177 72.48 31.33 14.50
CA PRO A 177 71.56 31.07 13.40
C PRO A 177 71.55 32.24 12.41
N LYS A 178 71.60 31.92 11.11
CA LYS A 178 71.46 32.92 10.04
C LYS A 178 69.99 33.35 9.99
N LYS A 179 69.73 34.67 9.99
CA LYS A 179 68.36 35.22 9.89
C LYS A 179 67.71 34.75 8.58
N PRO A 180 66.48 34.22 8.59
CA PRO A 180 65.79 33.93 7.35
C PRO A 180 65.50 35.24 6.62
N LEU A 181 65.91 35.32 5.35
CA LEU A 181 65.46 36.36 4.44
C LEU A 181 63.98 36.11 4.15
N LEU A 182 63.14 37.13 4.41
CA LEU A 182 61.68 37.14 4.23
C LEU A 182 61.18 36.17 3.14
N GLY A 183 60.58 35.06 3.54
CA GLY A 183 59.68 34.28 2.69
C GLY A 183 58.26 34.57 3.16
N CYS A 184 57.43 35.14 2.28
CA CYS A 184 56.06 35.57 2.58
C CYS A 184 55.19 34.41 3.10
N PHE A 185 54.37 34.74 4.10
CA PHE A 185 53.19 33.98 4.52
C PHE A 185 52.11 33.96 3.42
#